data_AF-A0A5N5X842-F1
#
_entry.id   AF-A0A5N5X842-F1
#
_cell.length_a   1.000
_cell.length_b   1.000
_cell.length_c   1.000
_cell.angle_alpha   90.00
_cell.angle_beta   90.00
_cell.angle_gamma   90.00
#
_symmetry.space_group_name_H-M   'P 1'
#
loop_
_entity.id
_entity.type
_entity.pdbx_description
1 polymer ?
#
loop_
_entity_poly.entity_id
_entity_poly.type
_entity_poly.pdbx_seq_one_letter_code
_entity_poly.pdbx_strand_id
1 'polypeptide(L)'
;MSTETTTYNVYRVLFTQRGGPDHVGIALVPAQNEDQDPRRFYNVIGTVGLGMDYDPKPGYRFNADDSYKSPTFQFQLPKTRLAEFEQIARAAEVLYDPRVLTEAKPDPPARNCAAWVDDVLAQARNCLILLGVFSRRSLGAPVGGYLIATLGWRWSFLGQLPLILICIMIVSYGLPSSLNQRMVDTNQAGARSRVSDLDFGGIISFAIAVIILLFLIQSLNTTDDQPRLLYLLVPALAVAIAVFILVEAYWAKKPLIPLNLVKTFLGGYYLGQLLLIMGRSALSSNLVPYFVRVEKASDFLASFTYVVTAVGVSVGGLVSGAIIKQTKRYKVMTIIAVGLTVLWSILIFIRYRNGCFTWELVYLFPSGGANGILFSTQFIGMSLTAPKERLATSIGIYYLSQQLGFIVGPAASVAVVQRLFANRLLEGLEGLKEKQFIDRILNELRFPDTLSEEVQGIVRSSYLHGFQFVPLLGTLCTLIMFPIVLWEKEQRIE
;
A
#
# COMPACT_ATOMS: atom_id res chain seq x y z
N MET A 1 -15.02 -20.87 -36.83
CA MET A 1 -15.21 -21.15 -35.40
C MET A 1 -15.33 -19.82 -34.67
N SER A 2 -16.48 -19.50 -34.06
CA SER A 2 -16.57 -18.26 -33.27
C SER A 2 -15.72 -18.43 -32.01
N THR A 3 -14.56 -17.79 -31.98
CA THR A 3 -13.78 -17.64 -30.75
C THR A 3 -14.68 -17.01 -29.70
N GLU A 4 -14.98 -17.75 -28.63
CA GLU A 4 -15.73 -17.20 -27.51
C GLU A 4 -15.01 -15.95 -27.01
N THR A 5 -15.71 -14.83 -26.98
CA THR A 5 -15.15 -13.58 -26.47
C THR A 5 -14.79 -13.78 -25.00
N THR A 6 -13.51 -13.69 -24.66
CA THR A 6 -13.04 -13.80 -23.27
C THR A 6 -12.79 -12.42 -22.66
N THR A 7 -12.44 -11.42 -23.49
CA THR A 7 -12.15 -10.05 -23.06
C THR A 7 -12.68 -9.02 -24.06
N TYR A 8 -13.03 -7.83 -23.56
CA TYR A 8 -13.45 -6.67 -24.33
C TYR A 8 -12.43 -5.55 -24.16
N ASN A 9 -12.01 -4.92 -25.27
CA ASN A 9 -11.33 -3.63 -25.28
C ASN A 9 -12.38 -2.53 -25.10
N VAL A 10 -12.17 -1.68 -24.08
CA VAL A 10 -13.03 -0.52 -23.80
C VAL A 10 -12.44 0.71 -24.49
N TYR A 11 -13.24 1.36 -25.34
CA TYR A 11 -12.86 2.57 -26.08
C TYR A 11 -13.76 3.74 -25.67
N ARG A 12 -13.16 4.93 -25.59
CA ARG A 12 -13.86 6.22 -25.60
C ARG A 12 -13.99 6.65 -27.05
N VAL A 13 -15.21 6.85 -27.53
CA VAL A 13 -15.49 7.17 -28.94
C VAL A 13 -16.04 8.58 -29.03
N LEU A 14 -15.50 9.39 -29.94
CA LEU A 14 -15.93 10.75 -30.20
C LEU A 14 -16.68 10.86 -31.52
N PHE A 15 -17.77 11.64 -31.49
CA PHE A 15 -18.60 11.98 -32.65
C PHE A 15 -18.78 13.50 -32.75
N THR A 16 -18.77 14.04 -33.97
CA THR A 16 -18.98 15.46 -34.22
C THR A 16 -20.47 15.80 -34.31
N GLN A 17 -20.90 16.83 -33.57
CA GLN A 17 -22.27 17.32 -33.58
C GLN A 17 -22.38 18.66 -34.32
N ARG A 18 -23.49 18.87 -35.04
CA ARG A 18 -23.79 20.17 -35.67
C ARG A 18 -24.33 21.13 -34.61
N GLY A 19 -23.57 22.18 -34.31
CA GLY A 19 -24.01 23.29 -33.44
C GLY A 19 -23.78 23.11 -31.94
N GLY A 20 -22.97 22.13 -31.51
CA GLY A 20 -22.65 21.87 -30.10
C GLY A 20 -21.30 21.16 -29.91
N PRO A 21 -20.87 20.90 -28.66
CA PRO A 21 -19.65 20.15 -28.36
C PRO A 21 -19.73 18.70 -28.88
N ASP A 22 -18.57 18.11 -29.20
CA ASP A 22 -18.47 16.71 -29.66
C ASP A 22 -19.19 15.75 -28.68
N HIS A 23 -19.95 14.79 -29.21
CA HIS A 23 -20.60 13.75 -28.44
C HIS A 23 -19.61 12.65 -28.10
N VAL A 24 -19.70 12.11 -26.88
CA VAL A 24 -18.79 11.07 -26.40
C VAL A 24 -19.60 9.87 -25.89
N GLY A 25 -19.19 8.67 -26.31
CA GLY A 25 -19.74 7.42 -25.82
C GLY A 25 -18.66 6.39 -25.50
N ILE A 26 -19.07 5.26 -24.93
CA ILE A 26 -18.19 4.15 -24.58
C ILE A 26 -18.53 2.96 -25.47
N ALA A 27 -17.52 2.38 -26.10
CA ALA A 27 -17.68 1.16 -26.87
C ALA A 27 -16.89 0.00 -26.28
N LEU A 28 -17.49 -1.20 -26.31
CA LEU A 28 -16.82 -2.46 -26.00
C LEU A 28 -16.69 -3.32 -27.25
N VAL A 29 -15.43 -3.58 -27.63
CA VAL A 29 -15.06 -4.39 -28.79
C VAL A 29 -14.38 -5.67 -28.29
N PRO A 30 -14.79 -6.88 -28.73
CA PRO A 30 -14.10 -8.12 -28.40
C PRO A 30 -12.61 -8.07 -28.76
N ALA A 31 -11.71 -8.30 -27.79
CA ALA A 31 -10.27 -8.21 -28.04
C ALA A 31 -9.74 -9.31 -28.97
N GLN A 32 -10.47 -10.43 -29.08
CA GLN A 32 -10.12 -11.54 -29.97
C GLN A 32 -10.47 -11.27 -31.45
N ASN A 33 -11.18 -10.17 -31.73
CA ASN A 33 -11.67 -9.86 -33.08
C ASN A 33 -11.78 -8.34 -33.25
N GLU A 34 -10.63 -7.65 -33.25
CA GLU A 34 -10.57 -6.18 -33.40
C GLU A 34 -11.13 -5.69 -34.75
N ASP A 35 -11.06 -6.52 -35.79
CA ASP A 35 -11.61 -6.23 -37.12
C ASP A 35 -13.13 -6.39 -37.22
N GLN A 36 -13.78 -7.00 -36.21
CA GLN A 36 -15.24 -7.11 -36.17
C GLN A 36 -15.87 -5.98 -35.40
N ASP A 37 -16.95 -5.46 -35.98
CA ASP A 37 -17.74 -4.35 -35.50
C ASP A 37 -18.02 -4.36 -33.98
N PRO A 38 -18.14 -3.18 -33.37
CA PRO A 38 -18.41 -3.03 -31.95
C PRO A 38 -19.69 -3.75 -31.55
N ARG A 39 -19.61 -4.61 -30.54
CA ARG A 39 -20.78 -5.39 -30.12
C ARG A 39 -21.67 -4.63 -29.17
N ARG A 40 -21.16 -3.61 -28.47
CA ARG A 40 -21.93 -2.83 -27.48
C ARG A 40 -21.42 -1.39 -27.44
N PHE A 41 -22.36 -0.44 -27.54
CA PHE A 41 -22.10 0.98 -27.40
C PHE A 41 -23.03 1.55 -26.32
N TYR A 42 -22.47 2.36 -25.44
CA TYR A 42 -23.18 2.97 -24.33
C TYR A 42 -22.97 4.47 -24.42
N ASN A 43 -24.05 5.21 -24.52
CA ASN A 43 -24.01 6.65 -24.50
C ASN A 43 -25.21 7.22 -23.73
N VAL A 44 -25.22 8.53 -23.67
CA VAL A 44 -26.25 9.31 -23.03
C VAL A 44 -26.72 10.37 -24.01
N ILE A 45 -28.01 10.38 -24.32
CA ILE A 45 -28.61 11.25 -25.34
C ILE A 45 -29.57 12.21 -24.65
N GLY A 46 -29.59 13.47 -25.08
CA GLY A 46 -30.49 14.49 -24.55
C GLY A 46 -29.88 15.86 -24.69
N THR A 47 -30.50 16.84 -24.04
CA THR A 47 -30.03 18.23 -24.09
C THR A 47 -29.26 18.52 -22.81
N VAL A 48 -28.02 19.02 -22.95
CA VAL A 48 -27.16 19.36 -21.82
C VAL A 48 -27.92 20.27 -20.84
N GLY A 49 -28.06 19.85 -19.58
CA GLY A 49 -28.77 20.58 -18.53
C GLY A 49 -30.30 20.38 -18.46
N LEU A 50 -30.94 19.93 -19.53
CA LEU A 50 -32.41 19.76 -19.60
C LEU A 50 -32.88 18.33 -19.34
N GLY A 51 -31.94 17.42 -19.09
CA GLY A 51 -32.19 16.00 -18.97
C GLY A 51 -31.52 15.25 -20.11
N MET A 52 -30.91 14.15 -19.73
CA MET A 52 -30.18 13.25 -20.60
C MET A 52 -30.59 11.83 -20.18
N ASP A 53 -30.75 10.94 -21.14
CA ASP A 53 -31.20 9.57 -20.92
C ASP A 53 -30.11 8.58 -21.37
N TYR A 54 -29.95 7.51 -20.60
CA TYR A 54 -29.04 6.42 -20.91
C TYR A 54 -29.58 5.57 -22.06
N ASP A 55 -28.86 5.52 -23.19
CA ASP A 55 -29.27 4.81 -24.41
C ASP A 55 -28.25 3.70 -24.77
N PRO A 56 -28.41 2.48 -24.25
CA PRO A 56 -27.53 1.37 -24.61
C PRO A 56 -27.87 0.84 -26.01
N LYS A 57 -26.92 0.93 -26.94
CA LYS A 57 -27.06 0.41 -28.31
C LYS A 57 -26.27 -0.89 -28.50
N PRO A 58 -26.90 -2.07 -28.39
CA PRO A 58 -26.26 -3.33 -28.74
C PRO A 58 -25.99 -3.40 -30.25
N GLY A 59 -24.80 -3.84 -30.65
CA GLY A 59 -24.40 -4.03 -32.04
C GLY A 59 -24.20 -2.75 -32.86
N TYR A 60 -24.04 -1.59 -32.21
CA TYR A 60 -23.90 -0.31 -32.90
C TYR A 60 -22.55 -0.19 -33.62
N ARG A 61 -22.59 0.03 -34.94
CA ARG A 61 -21.42 0.25 -35.79
C ARG A 61 -21.02 1.71 -35.80
N PHE A 62 -20.30 2.15 -34.77
CA PHE A 62 -19.88 3.55 -34.69
C PHE A 62 -18.89 3.96 -35.81
N ASN A 63 -18.10 3.03 -36.36
CA ASN A 63 -17.16 3.33 -37.45
C ASN A 63 -17.86 3.66 -38.79
N ALA A 64 -19.13 3.28 -38.95
CA ALA A 64 -19.91 3.51 -40.17
C ALA A 64 -20.73 4.82 -40.10
N ASP A 65 -20.65 5.55 -38.98
CA ASP A 65 -21.35 6.80 -38.77
C ASP A 65 -20.51 7.95 -39.33
N ASP A 66 -21.10 8.77 -40.22
CA ASP A 66 -20.41 9.92 -40.84
C ASP A 66 -19.94 10.96 -39.81
N SER A 67 -20.52 10.94 -38.60
CA SER A 67 -20.14 11.83 -37.51
C SER A 67 -18.95 11.31 -36.68
N TYR A 68 -18.49 10.07 -36.89
CA TYR A 68 -17.41 9.46 -36.14
C TYR A 68 -16.06 10.14 -36.38
N LYS A 69 -15.29 10.34 -35.31
CA LYS A 69 -14.00 11.05 -35.37
C LYS A 69 -12.82 10.18 -34.96
N SER A 70 -12.85 9.60 -33.76
CA SER A 70 -11.73 8.77 -33.28
C SER A 70 -12.13 7.84 -32.13
N PRO A 71 -11.47 6.66 -32.02
CA PRO A 71 -11.54 5.80 -30.86
C PRO A 71 -10.28 5.99 -29.99
N THR A 72 -10.43 6.18 -28.69
CA THR A 72 -9.31 6.19 -27.74
C THR A 72 -9.40 4.97 -26.83
N PHE A 73 -8.45 4.06 -26.93
CA PHE A 73 -8.37 2.88 -26.06
C PHE A 73 -8.20 3.30 -24.58
N GLN A 74 -8.94 2.64 -23.70
CA GLN A 74 -8.91 2.94 -22.26
C GLN A 74 -8.29 1.81 -21.44
N PHE A 75 -8.89 0.62 -21.50
CA PHE A 75 -8.44 -0.59 -20.78
C PHE A 75 -9.16 -1.84 -21.31
N GLN A 76 -8.72 -3.02 -20.87
CA GLN A 76 -9.38 -4.31 -21.15
C GLN A 76 -10.30 -4.74 -20.00
N LEU A 77 -11.49 -5.23 -20.36
CA LEU A 77 -12.53 -5.74 -19.46
C LEU A 77 -12.78 -7.23 -19.71
N PRO A 78 -12.59 -8.12 -18.71
CA PRO A 78 -12.97 -9.53 -18.83
C PRO A 78 -14.49 -9.71 -19.04
N LYS A 79 -14.92 -10.64 -19.90
CA LYS A 79 -16.35 -10.88 -20.17
C LYS A 79 -17.16 -11.21 -18.91
N THR A 80 -16.55 -11.86 -17.92
CA THR A 80 -17.16 -12.18 -16.62
C THR A 80 -17.62 -10.94 -15.85
N ARG A 81 -17.06 -9.76 -16.15
CA ARG A 81 -17.32 -8.48 -15.47
C ARG A 81 -18.21 -7.53 -16.27
N LEU A 82 -18.75 -8.00 -17.40
CA LEU A 82 -19.59 -7.18 -18.27
C LEU A 82 -20.86 -6.70 -17.55
N ALA A 83 -21.50 -7.56 -16.77
CA ALA A 83 -22.73 -7.21 -16.03
C ALA A 83 -22.49 -6.10 -14.99
N GLU A 84 -21.34 -6.12 -14.31
CA GLU A 84 -20.95 -5.07 -13.36
C GLU A 84 -20.68 -3.74 -14.07
N PHE A 85 -20.01 -3.78 -15.22
CA PHE A 85 -19.79 -2.59 -16.04
C PHE A 85 -21.11 -1.96 -16.51
N GLU A 86 -22.07 -2.77 -16.96
CA GLU A 86 -23.40 -2.30 -17.36
C GLU A 86 -24.18 -1.71 -16.19
N GLN A 87 -24.03 -2.28 -14.99
CA GLN A 87 -24.64 -1.74 -13.78
C GLN A 87 -24.02 -0.38 -13.41
N ILE A 88 -22.70 -0.22 -13.52
CA ILE A 88 -22.01 1.06 -13.30
C ILE A 88 -22.48 2.10 -14.32
N ALA A 89 -22.54 1.75 -15.60
CA ALA A 89 -22.99 2.65 -16.65
C ALA A 89 -24.44 3.11 -16.44
N ARG A 90 -25.33 2.19 -16.05
CA ARG A 90 -26.74 2.52 -15.75
C ARG A 90 -26.91 3.33 -14.46
N ALA A 91 -26.07 3.11 -13.45
CA ALA A 91 -26.17 3.78 -12.15
C ALA A 91 -25.51 5.17 -12.11
N ALA A 92 -24.67 5.51 -13.09
CA ALA A 92 -24.08 6.83 -13.21
C ALA A 92 -25.18 7.88 -13.48
N GLU A 93 -25.26 8.90 -12.62
CA GLU A 93 -26.30 9.93 -12.66
C GLU A 93 -26.37 10.60 -14.04
N VAL A 94 -27.59 10.70 -14.55
CA VAL A 94 -27.86 11.37 -15.83
C VAL A 94 -28.52 12.72 -15.54
N LEU A 95 -27.93 13.78 -16.08
CA LEU A 95 -27.95 15.10 -15.46
C LEU A 95 -29.08 16.01 -15.97
N TYR A 96 -29.92 16.44 -15.03
CA TYR A 96 -30.73 17.66 -15.10
C TYR A 96 -30.03 18.77 -14.30
N ASP A 97 -29.71 19.89 -14.94
CA ASP A 97 -29.12 21.07 -14.30
C ASP A 97 -29.96 22.31 -14.68
N PRO A 98 -30.86 22.78 -13.79
CA PRO A 98 -31.79 23.86 -14.10
C PRO A 98 -31.10 25.19 -14.39
N ARG A 99 -29.81 25.34 -14.03
CA ARG A 99 -29.03 26.57 -14.30
C ARG A 99 -28.84 26.85 -15.79
N VAL A 100 -28.91 25.82 -16.63
CA VAL A 100 -28.78 25.95 -18.09
C VAL A 100 -29.97 26.70 -18.71
N LEU A 101 -31.11 26.79 -18.01
CA LEU A 101 -32.26 27.58 -18.43
C LEU A 101 -32.14 29.07 -18.08
N THR A 102 -31.38 29.41 -17.04
CA THR A 102 -31.31 30.76 -16.48
C THR A 102 -29.98 31.47 -16.79
N GLU A 103 -28.90 30.72 -17.02
CA GLU A 103 -27.55 31.24 -17.21
C GLU A 103 -27.01 30.88 -18.60
N ALA A 104 -26.55 31.88 -19.37
CA ALA A 104 -25.98 31.65 -20.71
C ALA A 104 -24.63 30.90 -20.70
N LYS A 105 -23.88 31.00 -19.60
CA LYS A 105 -22.61 30.30 -19.35
C LYS A 105 -22.48 30.00 -17.85
N PRO A 106 -23.06 28.89 -17.36
CA PRO A 106 -22.96 28.54 -15.94
C PRO A 106 -21.51 28.23 -15.55
N ASP A 107 -21.10 28.68 -14.38
CA ASP A 107 -19.79 28.40 -13.78
C ASP A 107 -20.00 27.70 -12.41
N PRO A 108 -19.59 26.43 -12.24
CA PRO A 108 -18.91 25.56 -13.22
C PRO A 108 -19.82 25.14 -14.39
N PRO A 109 -19.23 24.79 -15.56
CA PRO A 109 -19.98 24.42 -16.76
C PRO A 109 -20.89 23.22 -16.52
N ALA A 110 -22.06 23.25 -17.15
CA ALA A 110 -23.05 22.18 -17.06
C ALA A 110 -22.45 20.85 -17.51
N ARG A 111 -22.70 19.81 -16.71
CA ARG A 111 -22.13 18.47 -16.96
C ARG A 111 -22.74 17.88 -18.23
N ASN A 112 -21.90 17.41 -19.14
CA ASN A 112 -22.27 16.89 -20.46
C ASN A 112 -22.01 15.38 -20.57
N CYS A 113 -22.28 14.79 -21.74
CA CYS A 113 -22.03 13.38 -22.01
C CYS A 113 -20.56 12.95 -21.78
N ALA A 114 -19.58 13.84 -22.02
CA ALA A 114 -18.18 13.56 -21.75
C ALA A 114 -17.91 13.37 -20.24
N ALA A 115 -18.51 14.20 -19.38
CA ALA A 115 -18.40 14.05 -17.93
C ALA A 115 -19.00 12.73 -17.41
N TRP A 116 -20.12 12.29 -17.99
CA TRP A 116 -20.71 10.98 -17.68
C TRP A 116 -19.77 9.83 -18.09
N VAL A 117 -19.20 9.90 -19.30
CA VAL A 117 -18.23 8.89 -19.78
C VAL A 117 -17.01 8.83 -18.87
N ASP A 118 -16.50 9.98 -18.44
CA ASP A 118 -15.34 10.06 -17.56
C ASP A 118 -15.63 9.44 -16.18
N ASP A 119 -16.83 9.65 -15.62
CA ASP A 119 -17.25 9.03 -14.36
C ASP A 119 -17.39 7.51 -14.48
N VAL A 120 -18.07 7.02 -15.52
CA VAL A 120 -18.27 5.57 -15.76
C VAL A 120 -16.92 4.87 -15.96
N LEU A 121 -16.04 5.44 -16.79
CA LEU A 121 -14.71 4.88 -17.03
C LEU A 121 -13.84 4.94 -15.77
N ALA A 122 -13.91 6.01 -14.97
CA ALA A 122 -13.18 6.11 -13.71
C ALA A 122 -13.66 5.08 -12.70
N GLN A 123 -14.98 4.91 -12.53
CA GLN A 123 -15.56 3.95 -11.59
C GLN A 123 -15.28 2.50 -12.00
N ALA A 124 -15.41 2.19 -13.30
CA ALA A 124 -15.06 0.89 -13.85
C ALA A 124 -13.57 0.57 -13.70
N ARG A 125 -12.69 1.53 -14.06
CA ARG A 125 -11.23 1.39 -13.92
C ARG A 125 -10.83 1.20 -12.46
N ASN A 126 -11.43 1.96 -11.54
CA ASN A 126 -11.19 1.80 -10.12
C ASN A 126 -11.61 0.40 -9.65
N CYS A 127 -12.81 -0.08 -9.99
CA CYS A 127 -13.24 -1.44 -9.64
C CYS A 127 -12.29 -2.55 -10.18
N LEU A 128 -11.77 -2.36 -11.39
CA LEU A 128 -10.83 -3.29 -12.03
C LEU A 128 -9.45 -3.27 -11.35
N ILE A 129 -8.93 -2.09 -11.05
CA ILE A 129 -7.68 -1.91 -10.29
C ILE A 129 -7.84 -2.51 -8.89
N LEU A 130 -9.01 -2.33 -8.28
CA LEU A 130 -9.32 -2.86 -6.96
C LEU A 130 -9.18 -4.35 -6.90
N LEU A 131 -9.92 -5.07 -7.73
CA LEU A 131 -9.87 -6.52 -7.76
C LEU A 131 -8.44 -7.00 -8.12
N GLY A 132 -7.75 -6.32 -9.03
CA GLY A 132 -6.36 -6.64 -9.36
C GLY A 132 -5.36 -6.42 -8.22
N VAL A 133 -5.57 -5.42 -7.35
CA VAL A 133 -4.73 -5.17 -6.16
C VAL A 133 -5.11 -6.10 -5.01
N PHE A 134 -6.41 -6.34 -4.80
CA PHE A 134 -6.96 -7.31 -3.83
C PHE A 134 -6.43 -8.72 -4.13
N SER A 135 -6.44 -9.16 -5.38
CA SER A 135 -5.90 -10.47 -5.77
C SER A 135 -4.38 -10.55 -5.61
N ARG A 136 -3.63 -9.50 -6.00
CA ARG A 136 -2.15 -9.58 -6.04
C ARG A 136 -1.48 -9.53 -4.66
N ARG A 137 -1.97 -8.70 -3.72
CA ARG A 137 -1.32 -8.56 -2.41
C ARG A 137 -1.89 -9.48 -1.33
N SER A 138 -3.17 -9.85 -1.42
CA SER A 138 -3.84 -10.63 -0.37
C SER A 138 -3.79 -12.15 -0.57
N LEU A 139 -3.61 -12.64 -1.81
CA LEU A 139 -3.50 -14.09 -2.06
C LEU A 139 -2.11 -14.65 -1.73
N GLY A 140 -1.06 -13.83 -1.72
CA GLY A 140 0.32 -14.29 -1.54
C GLY A 140 0.57 -14.99 -0.19
N ALA A 141 0.06 -14.44 0.91
CA ALA A 141 0.31 -15.00 2.25
C ALA A 141 -0.42 -16.34 2.50
N PRO A 142 -1.71 -16.52 2.16
CA PRO A 142 -2.39 -17.81 2.28
C PRO A 142 -1.85 -18.88 1.34
N VAL A 143 -1.55 -18.50 0.09
CA VAL A 143 -0.96 -19.43 -0.88
C VAL A 143 0.41 -19.87 -0.39
N GLY A 144 1.23 -18.93 0.13
CA GLY A 144 2.51 -19.26 0.76
C GLY A 144 2.38 -20.20 1.97
N GLY A 145 1.44 -19.92 2.87
CA GLY A 145 1.17 -20.77 4.04
C GLY A 145 0.64 -22.16 3.67
N TYR A 146 -0.24 -22.23 2.68
CA TYR A 146 -0.74 -23.50 2.14
C TYR A 146 0.37 -24.33 1.47
N LEU A 147 1.24 -23.69 0.69
CA LEU A 147 2.40 -24.35 0.07
C LEU A 147 3.38 -24.88 1.12
N ILE A 148 3.63 -24.12 2.19
CA ILE A 148 4.45 -24.58 3.32
C ILE A 148 3.83 -25.82 3.96
N ALA A 149 2.51 -25.80 4.20
CA ALA A 149 1.80 -26.90 4.86
C ALA A 149 1.73 -28.19 4.02
N THR A 150 1.74 -28.09 2.69
CA THR A 150 1.53 -29.23 1.78
C THR A 150 2.81 -29.72 1.10
N LEU A 151 3.58 -28.81 0.51
CA LEU A 151 4.75 -29.11 -0.33
C LEU A 151 6.08 -28.74 0.33
N GLY A 152 6.02 -28.03 1.45
CA GLY A 152 7.19 -27.51 2.16
C GLY A 152 7.64 -26.15 1.63
N TRP A 153 8.39 -25.45 2.48
CA TRP A 153 8.75 -24.05 2.30
C TRP A 153 9.55 -23.74 1.02
N ARG A 154 10.30 -24.72 0.46
CA ARG A 154 11.12 -24.52 -0.75
C ARG A 154 10.27 -24.14 -1.96
N TRP A 155 9.07 -24.73 -2.08
CA TRP A 155 8.15 -24.45 -3.18
C TRP A 155 7.48 -23.08 -3.08
N SER A 156 7.36 -22.52 -1.87
CA SER A 156 6.91 -21.13 -1.69
C SER A 156 7.87 -20.11 -2.31
N PHE A 157 9.15 -20.47 -2.49
CA PHE A 157 10.14 -19.65 -3.20
C PHE A 157 10.27 -20.06 -4.68
N LEU A 158 10.42 -21.36 -4.96
CA LEU A 158 10.60 -21.85 -6.34
C LEU A 158 9.39 -21.57 -7.22
N GLY A 159 8.17 -21.63 -6.67
CA GLY A 159 6.93 -21.31 -7.39
C GLY A 159 6.84 -19.85 -7.84
N GLN A 160 7.63 -18.94 -7.26
CA GLN A 160 7.70 -17.53 -7.69
C GLN A 160 8.52 -17.36 -8.97
N LEU A 161 9.54 -18.20 -9.19
CA LEU A 161 10.41 -18.13 -10.37
C LEU A 161 9.66 -18.19 -11.72
N PRO A 162 8.75 -19.15 -11.98
CA PRO A 162 8.03 -19.17 -13.25
C PRO A 162 7.15 -17.93 -13.44
N LEU A 163 6.56 -17.40 -12.37
CA LEU A 163 5.76 -16.16 -12.45
C LEU A 163 6.64 -14.95 -12.78
N ILE A 164 7.83 -14.86 -12.19
CA ILE A 164 8.81 -13.82 -12.52
C ILE A 164 9.23 -13.93 -13.99
N LEU A 165 9.51 -15.14 -14.48
CA LEU A 165 9.86 -15.36 -15.89
C LEU A 165 8.72 -14.96 -16.82
N ILE A 166 7.46 -15.30 -16.50
CA ILE A 166 6.29 -14.85 -17.27
C ILE A 166 6.19 -13.33 -17.27
N CYS A 167 6.38 -12.67 -16.12
CA CYS A 167 6.38 -11.21 -16.05
C CYS A 167 7.48 -10.59 -16.92
N ILE A 168 8.71 -11.14 -16.88
CA ILE A 168 9.82 -10.71 -17.74
C ILE A 168 9.45 -10.90 -19.21
N MET A 169 8.85 -12.04 -19.54
CA MET A 169 8.38 -12.37 -20.89
C MET A 169 7.36 -11.33 -21.37
N ILE A 170 6.30 -11.08 -20.59
CA ILE A 170 5.27 -10.09 -20.89
C ILE A 170 5.87 -8.70 -21.06
N VAL A 171 6.81 -8.29 -20.20
CA VAL A 171 7.46 -6.99 -20.32
C VAL A 171 8.33 -6.93 -21.59
N SER A 172 9.07 -7.99 -21.90
CA SER A 172 9.97 -8.04 -23.06
C SER A 172 9.22 -8.03 -24.40
N TYR A 173 8.06 -8.67 -24.48
CA TYR A 173 7.28 -8.77 -25.73
C TYR A 173 6.09 -7.80 -25.79
N GLY A 174 5.60 -7.31 -24.64
CA GLY A 174 4.38 -6.52 -24.54
C GLY A 174 4.60 -5.01 -24.40
N LEU A 175 5.81 -4.53 -24.09
CA LEU A 175 6.08 -3.10 -24.14
C LEU A 175 6.36 -2.67 -25.60
N PRO A 176 5.58 -1.73 -26.16
CA PRO A 176 5.84 -1.23 -27.50
C PRO A 176 7.19 -0.52 -27.56
N SER A 177 7.95 -0.79 -28.63
CA SER A 177 9.27 -0.24 -28.92
C SER A 177 9.30 1.31 -28.96
N SER A 178 8.14 1.95 -29.10
CA SER A 178 7.96 3.40 -29.07
C SER A 178 8.23 4.03 -27.70
N LEU A 179 8.09 3.29 -26.59
CA LEU A 179 8.49 3.77 -25.25
C LEU A 179 10.01 3.87 -25.11
N ASN A 180 10.77 3.10 -25.90
CA ASN A 180 12.22 3.21 -25.97
C ASN A 180 12.67 4.41 -26.81
N GLN A 181 11.95 4.79 -27.87
CA GLN A 181 12.35 5.88 -28.77
C GLN A 181 12.44 7.24 -28.08
N ARG A 182 11.54 7.55 -27.12
CA ARG A 182 11.60 8.82 -26.37
C ARG A 182 12.84 8.94 -25.47
N MET A 183 13.56 7.84 -25.22
CA MET A 183 14.84 7.84 -24.50
C MET A 183 16.06 7.73 -25.42
N VAL A 184 15.91 7.25 -26.66
CA VAL A 184 17.04 6.92 -27.55
C VAL A 184 17.62 8.14 -28.24
N ASP A 185 16.83 9.19 -28.52
CA ASP A 185 17.34 10.41 -29.18
C ASP A 185 18.36 11.21 -28.33
N THR A 186 18.65 10.80 -27.09
CA THR A 186 19.65 11.43 -26.22
C THR A 186 20.74 10.47 -25.71
N ASN A 187 20.73 9.16 -26.04
CA ASN A 187 21.41 8.15 -25.21
C ASN A 187 22.19 7.04 -25.93
N GLN A 188 23.21 7.38 -26.71
CA GLN A 188 24.33 6.43 -26.94
C GLN A 188 25.61 6.81 -26.18
N ALA A 189 25.78 8.06 -25.74
CA ALA A 189 26.85 8.47 -24.83
C ALA A 189 26.47 8.43 -23.33
N GLY A 190 25.18 8.27 -22.99
CA GLY A 190 24.61 8.62 -21.68
C GLY A 190 24.44 7.51 -20.64
N ALA A 191 24.70 6.23 -20.94
CA ALA A 191 24.52 5.14 -19.96
C ALA A 191 25.58 5.21 -18.82
N ARG A 192 26.84 5.49 -19.16
CA ARG A 192 27.92 5.67 -18.18
C ARG A 192 27.75 6.97 -17.38
N SER A 193 27.22 8.02 -18.01
CA SER A 193 26.91 9.31 -17.39
C SER A 193 25.75 9.26 -16.39
N ARG A 194 24.76 8.38 -16.61
CA ARG A 194 23.61 8.24 -15.69
C ARG A 194 23.95 7.51 -14.40
N VAL A 195 24.89 6.57 -14.45
CA VAL A 195 25.36 5.88 -13.24
C VAL A 195 26.23 6.82 -12.40
N SER A 196 27.10 7.62 -13.03
CA SER A 196 27.89 8.64 -12.31
C SER A 196 27.06 9.78 -11.71
N ASP A 197 25.80 9.93 -12.13
CA ASP A 197 24.85 10.93 -11.63
C ASP A 197 24.17 10.51 -10.32
N LEU A 198 24.33 9.26 -9.88
CA LEU A 198 23.80 8.77 -8.61
C LEU A 198 24.70 9.18 -7.44
N ASP A 199 24.08 9.57 -6.32
CA ASP A 199 24.79 9.88 -5.09
C ASP A 199 25.18 8.60 -4.34
N PHE A 200 26.24 7.96 -4.80
CA PHE A 200 26.80 6.78 -4.13
C PHE A 200 27.29 7.08 -2.71
N GLY A 201 27.78 8.31 -2.46
CA GLY A 201 28.22 8.72 -1.14
C GLY A 201 27.07 8.74 -0.14
N GLY A 202 25.96 9.38 -0.50
CA GLY A 202 24.72 9.40 0.29
C GLY A 202 24.15 8.00 0.49
N ILE A 203 24.07 7.19 -0.57
CA ILE A 203 23.53 5.82 -0.50
C ILE A 203 24.37 4.93 0.43
N ILE A 204 25.71 4.95 0.30
CA ILE A 204 26.59 4.11 1.12
C ILE A 204 26.57 4.56 2.58
N SER A 205 26.68 5.87 2.84
CA SER A 205 26.65 6.40 4.21
C SER A 205 25.30 6.15 4.90
N PHE A 206 24.20 6.27 4.16
CA PHE A 206 22.86 5.90 4.64
C PHE A 206 22.76 4.40 4.96
N ALA A 207 23.24 3.53 4.07
CA ALA A 207 23.22 2.08 4.28
C ALA A 207 24.04 1.68 5.53
N ILE A 208 25.22 2.28 5.73
CA ILE A 208 26.04 2.07 6.93
C ILE A 208 25.29 2.50 8.19
N ALA A 209 24.65 3.67 8.18
CA ALA A 209 23.86 4.14 9.32
C ALA A 209 22.70 3.19 9.66
N VAL A 210 21.99 2.68 8.66
CA VAL A 210 20.90 1.70 8.84
C VAL A 210 21.43 0.36 9.39
N ILE A 211 22.58 -0.12 8.91
CA ILE A 211 23.20 -1.35 9.40
C ILE A 211 23.61 -1.19 10.87
N ILE A 212 24.26 -0.09 11.24
CA ILE A 212 24.65 0.17 12.63
C ILE A 212 23.40 0.28 13.53
N LEU A 213 22.34 0.94 13.04
CA LEU A 213 21.06 1.02 13.76
C LEU A 213 20.47 -0.37 14.02
N LEU A 214 20.50 -1.26 13.03
CA LEU A 214 20.03 -2.64 13.18
C LEU A 214 20.87 -3.43 14.19
N PHE A 215 22.19 -3.32 14.13
CA PHE A 215 23.07 -3.94 15.12
C PHE A 215 22.82 -3.39 16.52
N LEU A 216 22.56 -2.09 16.66
CA LEU A 216 22.22 -1.47 17.94
C LEU A 216 20.91 -2.06 18.48
N ILE A 217 19.85 -2.12 17.66
CA ILE A 217 18.57 -2.71 18.05
C ILE A 217 18.74 -4.19 18.44
N GLN A 218 19.54 -4.95 17.70
CA GLN A 218 19.81 -6.35 18.01
C GLN A 218 20.65 -6.52 19.28
N SER A 219 21.58 -5.60 19.57
CA SER A 219 22.37 -5.64 20.82
C SER A 219 21.53 -5.37 22.06
N LEU A 220 20.40 -4.66 21.94
CA LEU A 220 19.45 -4.47 23.05
C LEU A 220 18.71 -5.75 23.44
N ASN A 221 18.77 -6.78 22.59
CA ASN A 221 18.14 -8.08 22.80
C ASN A 221 19.03 -9.06 23.57
N THR A 222 20.36 -8.98 23.41
CA THR A 222 21.26 -9.94 24.04
C THR A 222 21.26 -9.75 25.55
N THR A 223 20.92 -10.81 26.28
CA THR A 223 20.96 -10.91 27.75
C THR A 223 22.38 -10.91 28.32
N ASP A 224 23.39 -10.94 27.45
CA ASP A 224 24.76 -10.74 27.87
C ASP A 224 24.98 -9.26 28.18
N ASP A 225 25.36 -8.99 29.43
CA ASP A 225 25.94 -7.75 29.90
C ASP A 225 27.27 -7.49 29.17
N GLN A 226 27.20 -7.20 27.88
CA GLN A 226 28.27 -6.56 27.13
C GLN A 226 27.91 -5.08 26.92
N PRO A 227 27.86 -4.27 28.01
CA PRO A 227 27.55 -2.84 27.89
C PRO A 227 28.58 -2.14 26.98
N ARG A 228 29.78 -2.73 26.81
CA ARG A 228 30.82 -2.30 25.88
C ARG A 228 30.32 -2.18 24.43
N LEU A 229 29.49 -3.11 23.96
CA LEU A 229 28.97 -3.07 22.59
C LEU A 229 27.98 -1.91 22.40
N LEU A 230 27.13 -1.66 23.40
CA LEU A 230 26.21 -0.53 23.38
C LEU A 230 26.95 0.82 23.46
N TYR A 231 27.97 0.92 24.33
CA TYR A 231 28.85 2.09 24.40
C TYR A 231 29.65 2.34 23.12
N LEU A 232 29.84 1.33 22.27
CA LEU A 232 30.47 1.47 20.96
C LEU A 232 29.45 1.84 19.87
N LEU A 233 28.31 1.15 19.83
CA LEU A 233 27.32 1.29 18.75
C LEU A 233 26.54 2.60 18.81
N VAL A 234 26.25 3.13 20.00
CA VAL A 234 25.55 4.43 20.15
C VAL A 234 26.37 5.59 19.55
N PRO A 235 27.64 5.81 19.92
CA PRO A 235 28.45 6.85 19.29
C PRO A 235 28.75 6.52 17.83
N ALA A 236 28.95 5.24 17.46
CA ALA A 236 29.13 4.87 16.05
C ALA A 236 27.91 5.26 15.19
N LEU A 237 26.69 5.06 15.69
CA LEU A 237 25.47 5.49 15.02
C LEU A 237 25.40 7.02 14.90
N ALA A 238 25.72 7.75 15.98
CA ALA A 238 25.76 9.21 15.95
C ALA A 238 26.76 9.74 14.91
N VAL A 239 27.96 9.13 14.84
CA VAL A 239 28.97 9.45 13.83
C VAL A 239 28.47 9.10 12.43
N ALA A 240 27.87 7.93 12.22
CA ALA A 240 27.35 7.53 10.90
C ALA A 240 26.24 8.47 10.40
N ILE A 241 25.32 8.89 11.27
CA ILE A 241 24.28 9.88 10.95
C ILE A 241 24.93 11.24 10.64
N ALA A 242 25.91 11.68 11.42
CA ALA A 242 26.62 12.93 11.16
C ALA A 242 27.34 12.91 9.81
N VAL A 243 28.03 11.81 9.49
CA VAL A 243 28.67 11.60 8.19
C VAL A 243 27.66 11.64 7.06
N PHE A 244 26.52 10.95 7.18
CA PHE A 244 25.45 11.00 6.19
C PHE A 244 24.94 12.43 5.96
N ILE A 245 24.66 13.17 7.03
CA ILE A 245 24.19 14.57 6.93
C ILE A 245 25.26 15.45 6.27
N LEU A 246 26.54 15.29 6.60
CA LEU A 246 27.63 16.06 6.01
C LEU A 246 27.82 15.75 4.52
N VAL A 247 27.73 14.47 4.14
CA VAL A 247 27.79 14.04 2.73
C VAL A 247 26.66 14.66 1.93
N GLU A 248 25.42 14.55 2.43
CA GLU A 248 24.22 15.11 1.78
C GLU A 248 24.23 16.64 1.72
N ALA A 249 24.80 17.31 2.74
CA ALA A 249 24.81 18.77 2.81
C ALA A 249 25.89 19.42 1.95
N TYR A 250 27.09 18.82 1.87
CA TYR A 250 28.27 19.47 1.29
C TYR A 250 28.86 18.77 0.06
N TRP A 251 28.77 17.44 -0.02
CA TRP A 251 29.42 16.67 -1.10
C TRP A 251 28.47 16.22 -2.21
N ALA A 252 27.19 15.98 -1.88
CA ALA A 252 26.23 15.47 -2.84
C ALA A 252 25.80 16.52 -3.86
N LYS A 253 26.09 16.28 -5.15
CA LYS A 253 25.58 17.10 -6.26
C LYS A 253 24.08 16.90 -6.49
N LYS A 254 23.58 15.69 -6.25
CA LYS A 254 22.17 15.29 -6.33
C LYS A 254 21.81 14.49 -5.07
N PRO A 255 21.56 15.16 -3.92
CA PRO A 255 21.36 14.50 -2.63
C PRO A 255 20.23 13.47 -2.66
N LEU A 256 20.43 12.34 -1.97
CA LEU A 256 19.40 11.32 -1.77
C LEU A 256 18.23 11.90 -0.97
N ILE A 257 18.54 12.68 0.08
CA ILE A 257 17.56 13.37 0.91
C ILE A 257 17.89 14.87 0.95
N PRO A 258 17.31 15.67 0.03
CA PRO A 258 17.45 17.12 0.05
C PRO A 258 16.99 17.70 1.40
N LEU A 259 17.96 18.12 2.23
CA LEU A 259 17.72 18.62 3.59
C LEU A 259 16.82 19.88 3.60
N ASN A 260 16.79 20.63 2.50
CA ASN A 260 15.89 21.77 2.33
C ASN A 260 14.41 21.35 2.30
N LEU A 261 14.07 20.17 1.74
CA LEU A 261 12.70 19.66 1.74
C LEU A 261 12.31 19.17 3.14
N VAL A 262 13.21 18.45 3.82
CA VAL A 262 12.95 17.92 5.18
C VAL A 262 12.73 19.04 6.19
N LYS A 263 13.39 20.19 6.05
CA LYS A 263 13.21 21.36 6.94
C LYS A 263 11.85 22.07 6.78
N THR A 264 11.10 21.79 5.72
CA THR A 264 9.75 22.34 5.51
C THR A 264 8.68 21.49 6.18
N PHE A 265 7.40 21.85 6.00
CA PHE A 265 6.26 21.03 6.44
C PHE A 265 6.28 19.59 5.87
N LEU A 266 7.01 19.33 4.77
CA LEU A 266 7.19 17.99 4.21
C LEU A 266 7.93 17.03 5.15
N GLY A 267 8.81 17.54 6.03
CA GLY A 267 9.48 16.74 7.05
C GLY A 267 8.49 16.05 7.99
N GLY A 268 7.35 16.69 8.27
CA GLY A 268 6.26 16.13 9.05
C GLY A 268 5.68 14.88 8.40
N TYR A 269 5.37 14.95 7.10
CA TYR A 269 4.87 13.80 6.33
C TYR A 269 5.89 12.65 6.25
N TYR A 270 7.18 12.96 6.09
CA TYR A 270 8.23 11.93 6.05
C TYR A 270 8.37 11.21 7.41
N LEU A 271 8.42 11.97 8.50
CA LEU A 271 8.50 11.41 9.85
C LEU A 271 7.22 10.68 10.25
N GLY A 272 6.05 11.24 9.91
CA GLY A 272 4.74 10.62 10.13
C GLY A 272 4.63 9.28 9.41
N GLN A 273 5.08 9.20 8.16
CA GLN A 273 5.11 7.95 7.41
C GLN A 273 6.07 6.91 8.00
N LEU A 274 7.26 7.34 8.46
CA LEU A 274 8.19 6.46 9.18
C LEU A 274 7.54 5.88 10.44
N LEU A 275 6.95 6.73 11.29
CA LEU A 275 6.33 6.32 12.55
C LEU A 275 5.12 5.40 12.33
N LEU A 276 4.27 5.73 11.35
CA LEU A 276 3.12 4.93 10.96
C LEU A 276 3.55 3.51 10.55
N ILE A 277 4.52 3.41 9.64
CA ILE A 277 4.99 2.11 9.15
C ILE A 277 5.75 1.36 10.24
N MET A 278 6.54 2.04 11.06
CA MET A 278 7.26 1.45 12.19
C MET A 278 6.28 0.80 13.18
N GLY A 279 5.23 1.52 13.60
CA GLY A 279 4.22 0.98 14.52
C GLY A 279 3.40 -0.17 13.92
N ARG A 280 2.98 -0.03 12.65
CA ARG A 280 2.24 -1.08 11.94
C ARG A 280 3.08 -2.35 11.75
N SER A 281 4.30 -2.19 11.25
CA SER A 281 5.19 -3.32 10.94
C SER A 281 5.64 -4.05 12.22
N ALA A 282 5.85 -3.31 13.31
CA ALA A 282 6.07 -3.84 14.65
C ALA A 282 4.96 -4.81 15.09
N LEU A 283 3.69 -4.42 14.92
CA LEU A 283 2.54 -5.28 15.20
C LEU A 283 2.50 -6.49 14.26
N SER A 284 2.54 -6.23 12.95
CA SER A 284 2.35 -7.29 11.95
C SER A 284 3.40 -8.40 12.03
N SER A 285 4.67 -8.07 12.33
CA SER A 285 5.77 -9.02 12.43
C SER A 285 5.61 -10.02 13.58
N ASN A 286 4.91 -9.64 14.65
CA ASN A 286 4.72 -10.48 15.84
C ASN A 286 3.39 -11.23 15.86
N LEU A 287 2.44 -10.88 14.99
CA LEU A 287 1.13 -11.53 14.95
C LEU A 287 1.21 -13.00 14.56
N VAL A 288 1.98 -13.37 13.54
CA VAL A 288 2.15 -14.79 13.14
C VAL A 288 2.82 -15.61 14.25
N PRO A 289 3.99 -15.20 14.80
CA PRO A 289 4.60 -15.88 15.93
C PRO A 289 3.67 -16.01 17.14
N TYR A 290 2.83 -15.01 17.42
CA TYR A 290 1.84 -15.07 18.49
C TYR A 290 0.82 -16.20 18.26
N PHE A 291 0.16 -16.24 17.11
CA PHE A 291 -0.83 -17.29 16.83
C PHE A 291 -0.22 -18.69 16.78
N VAL A 292 1.00 -18.84 16.27
CA VAL A 292 1.69 -20.13 16.22
C VAL A 292 2.14 -20.57 17.63
N ARG A 293 2.83 -19.71 18.38
CA ARG A 293 3.48 -20.09 19.66
C ARG A 293 2.53 -20.04 20.85
N VAL A 294 1.58 -19.11 20.86
CA VAL A 294 0.65 -18.91 21.98
C VAL A 294 -0.66 -19.64 21.73
N GLU A 295 -1.25 -19.54 20.55
CA GLU A 295 -2.56 -20.18 20.29
C GLU A 295 -2.45 -21.58 19.67
N LYS A 296 -1.24 -22.09 19.42
CA LYS A 296 -0.99 -23.37 18.73
C LYS A 296 -1.79 -23.48 17.42
N ALA A 297 -2.01 -22.34 16.75
CA ALA A 297 -2.76 -22.27 15.51
C ALA A 297 -1.97 -22.86 14.35
N SER A 298 -2.66 -23.34 13.31
CA SER A 298 -2.00 -23.79 12.08
C SER A 298 -1.30 -22.64 11.36
N ASP A 299 -0.19 -22.94 10.65
CA ASP A 299 0.58 -21.95 9.88
C ASP A 299 -0.30 -21.19 8.86
N PHE A 300 -1.31 -21.86 8.31
CA PHE A 300 -2.30 -21.26 7.43
C PHE A 300 -3.17 -20.22 8.14
N LEU A 301 -3.71 -20.54 9.30
CA LEU A 301 -4.57 -19.64 10.07
C LEU A 301 -3.77 -18.43 10.59
N ALA A 302 -2.54 -18.66 11.06
CA ALA A 302 -1.64 -17.58 11.45
C ALA A 302 -1.34 -16.65 10.27
N SER A 303 -1.09 -17.19 9.08
CA SER A 303 -0.84 -16.40 7.86
C SER A 303 -2.07 -15.61 7.40
N PHE A 304 -3.28 -16.10 7.68
CA PHE A 304 -4.54 -15.41 7.36
C PHE A 304 -4.66 -14.04 8.04
N THR A 305 -4.01 -13.87 9.19
CA THR A 305 -3.88 -12.60 9.92
C THR A 305 -3.38 -11.45 9.02
N TYR A 306 -2.38 -11.71 8.17
CA TYR A 306 -1.87 -10.71 7.22
C TYR A 306 -2.89 -10.34 6.15
N VAL A 307 -3.69 -11.31 5.69
CA VAL A 307 -4.75 -11.09 4.70
C VAL A 307 -5.79 -10.15 5.26
N VAL A 308 -6.30 -10.43 6.45
CA VAL A 308 -7.37 -9.65 7.07
C VAL A 308 -6.93 -8.19 7.23
N THR A 309 -5.70 -7.97 7.71
CA THR A 309 -5.13 -6.62 7.80
C THR A 309 -4.93 -5.97 6.42
N ALA A 310 -4.48 -6.71 5.41
CA ALA A 310 -4.26 -6.18 4.05
C ALA A 310 -5.57 -5.80 3.34
N VAL A 311 -6.62 -6.61 3.50
CA VAL A 311 -7.97 -6.29 3.01
C VAL A 311 -8.49 -5.06 3.73
N GLY A 312 -8.34 -4.99 5.06
CA GLY A 312 -8.68 -3.81 5.85
C GLY A 312 -8.02 -2.54 5.30
N VAL A 313 -6.70 -2.56 5.10
CA VAL A 313 -5.95 -1.42 4.51
C VAL A 313 -6.48 -1.00 3.16
N SER A 314 -6.78 -1.97 2.30
CA SER A 314 -7.26 -1.69 0.96
C SER A 314 -8.64 -1.02 1.01
N VAL A 315 -9.56 -1.54 1.83
CA VAL A 315 -10.89 -0.96 2.05
C VAL A 315 -10.76 0.45 2.63
N GLY A 316 -9.96 0.63 3.68
CA GLY A 316 -9.77 1.94 4.32
C GLY A 316 -9.20 2.99 3.37
N GLY A 317 -8.22 2.62 2.55
CA GLY A 317 -7.64 3.53 1.57
C GLY A 317 -8.66 4.01 0.54
N LEU A 318 -9.56 3.14 0.11
CA LEU A 318 -10.60 3.50 -0.86
C LEU A 318 -11.70 4.34 -0.29
N VAL A 319 -12.19 3.95 0.88
CA VAL A 319 -13.20 4.71 1.60
C VAL A 319 -12.66 6.12 1.82
N SER A 320 -11.39 6.25 2.24
CA SER A 320 -10.77 7.57 2.38
C SER A 320 -10.66 8.31 1.04
N GLY A 321 -10.22 7.68 -0.05
CA GLY A 321 -10.12 8.33 -1.35
C GLY A 321 -11.47 8.81 -1.88
N ALA A 322 -12.53 8.00 -1.74
CA ALA A 322 -13.88 8.36 -2.12
C ALA A 322 -14.42 9.52 -1.29
N ILE A 323 -14.24 9.48 0.03
CA ILE A 323 -14.71 10.54 0.91
C ILE A 323 -13.91 11.83 0.67
N ILE A 324 -12.59 11.77 0.52
CA ILE A 324 -11.74 12.94 0.20
C ILE A 324 -12.14 13.56 -1.14
N LYS A 325 -12.52 12.75 -2.14
CA LYS A 325 -13.04 13.26 -3.43
C LYS A 325 -14.28 14.14 -3.22
N GLN A 326 -15.16 13.76 -2.29
CA GLN A 326 -16.41 14.49 -2.00
C GLN A 326 -16.20 15.66 -1.03
N THR A 327 -15.49 15.45 0.08
CA THR A 327 -15.33 16.43 1.16
C THR A 327 -14.21 17.43 0.89
N LYS A 328 -13.26 17.08 0.01
CA LYS A 328 -12.04 17.85 -0.27
C LYS A 328 -11.18 18.13 0.97
N ARG A 329 -11.40 17.38 2.07
CA ARG A 329 -10.73 17.54 3.36
C ARG A 329 -10.07 16.25 3.82
N TYR A 330 -8.74 16.21 3.78
CA TYR A 330 -7.95 15.03 4.16
C TYR A 330 -7.41 15.12 5.60
N LYS A 331 -7.30 16.33 6.18
CA LYS A 331 -6.73 16.49 7.53
C LYS A 331 -7.64 15.91 8.61
N VAL A 332 -8.94 16.20 8.52
CA VAL A 332 -9.95 15.65 9.45
C VAL A 332 -9.96 14.12 9.40
N MET A 333 -9.88 13.55 8.20
CA MET A 333 -9.77 12.09 8.02
C MET A 333 -8.51 11.52 8.68
N THR A 334 -7.37 12.20 8.55
CA THR A 334 -6.12 11.78 9.17
C THR A 334 -6.23 11.75 10.70
N ILE A 335 -6.80 12.80 11.30
CA ILE A 335 -6.99 12.90 12.75
C ILE A 335 -7.89 11.76 13.26
N ILE A 336 -9.02 11.51 12.58
CA ILE A 336 -9.93 10.41 12.91
C ILE A 336 -9.20 9.07 12.80
N ALA A 337 -8.43 8.86 11.73
CA ALA A 337 -7.73 7.60 11.51
C ALA A 337 -6.59 7.35 12.50
N VAL A 338 -5.89 8.40 12.97
CA VAL A 338 -4.95 8.30 14.09
C VAL A 338 -5.68 7.84 15.35
N GLY A 339 -6.80 8.49 15.70
CA GLY A 339 -7.62 8.12 16.86
C GLY A 339 -8.11 6.66 16.78
N LEU A 340 -8.60 6.22 15.61
CA LEU A 340 -9.01 4.84 15.38
C LEU A 340 -7.84 3.86 15.52
N THR A 341 -6.65 4.21 15.01
CA THR A 341 -5.47 3.34 15.10
C THR A 341 -5.04 3.15 16.56
N VAL A 342 -5.05 4.22 17.36
CA VAL A 342 -4.78 4.16 18.80
C VAL A 342 -5.84 3.33 19.51
N LEU A 343 -7.13 3.56 19.22
CA LEU A 343 -8.24 2.83 19.82
C LEU A 343 -8.13 1.32 19.59
N TRP A 344 -7.92 0.91 18.33
CA TRP A 344 -7.78 -0.52 17.99
C TRP A 344 -6.52 -1.14 18.59
N SER A 345 -5.41 -0.39 18.65
CA SER A 345 -4.16 -0.89 19.26
C SER A 345 -4.32 -1.11 20.77
N ILE A 346 -5.01 -0.21 21.47
CA ILE A 346 -5.35 -0.37 22.89
C ILE A 346 -6.33 -1.53 23.10
N LEU A 347 -7.33 -1.67 22.23
CA LEU A 347 -8.28 -2.78 22.33
C LEU A 347 -7.58 -4.14 22.17
N ILE A 348 -6.66 -4.27 21.21
CA ILE A 348 -5.84 -5.47 21.02
C ILE A 348 -4.97 -5.71 22.26
N PHE A 349 -4.33 -4.65 22.81
CA PHE A 349 -3.54 -4.74 24.04
C PHE A 349 -4.34 -5.30 25.23
N ILE A 350 -5.55 -4.77 25.46
CA ILE A 350 -6.41 -5.21 26.56
C ILE A 350 -6.92 -6.63 26.31
N ARG A 351 -7.38 -6.91 25.08
CA ARG A 351 -8.04 -8.18 24.78
C ARG A 351 -7.07 -9.34 24.76
N TYR A 352 -5.89 -9.19 24.15
CA TYR A 352 -4.93 -10.29 23.98
C TYR A 352 -4.20 -10.65 25.28
N ARG A 353 -4.46 -9.95 26.40
CA ARG A 353 -3.86 -10.22 27.71
C ARG A 353 -4.05 -11.66 28.20
N ASN A 354 -5.20 -12.27 27.93
CA ASN A 354 -5.56 -13.60 28.43
C ASN A 354 -5.60 -14.66 27.32
N GLY A 355 -5.00 -14.38 26.16
CA GLY A 355 -5.15 -15.21 24.96
C GLY A 355 -6.29 -14.74 24.04
N CYS A 356 -6.27 -15.22 22.82
CA CYS A 356 -7.08 -14.77 21.70
C CYS A 356 -7.90 -15.91 21.12
N PHE A 357 -9.18 -15.67 20.82
CA PHE A 357 -9.97 -16.63 20.04
C PHE A 357 -9.76 -16.42 18.54
N THR A 358 -9.93 -17.47 17.73
CA THR A 358 -9.77 -17.39 16.26
C THR A 358 -10.65 -16.34 15.58
N TRP A 359 -11.87 -16.08 16.10
CA TRP A 359 -12.76 -15.08 15.52
C TRP A 359 -12.25 -13.64 15.73
N GLU A 360 -11.35 -13.42 16.68
CA GLU A 360 -10.81 -12.09 17.01
C GLU A 360 -9.81 -11.58 15.98
N LEU A 361 -9.47 -12.42 14.98
CA LEU A 361 -8.85 -11.99 13.74
C LEU A 361 -9.64 -10.87 13.06
N VAL A 362 -10.97 -10.81 13.27
CA VAL A 362 -11.83 -9.74 12.75
C VAL A 362 -11.41 -8.35 13.26
N TYR A 363 -10.84 -8.22 14.47
CA TYR A 363 -10.36 -6.92 14.98
C TYR A 363 -9.20 -6.33 14.16
N LEU A 364 -8.51 -7.15 13.39
CA LEU A 364 -7.41 -6.71 12.54
C LEU A 364 -7.89 -6.06 11.24
N PHE A 365 -9.13 -6.31 10.84
CA PHE A 365 -9.75 -5.67 9.69
C PHE A 365 -9.93 -4.16 9.92
N PRO A 366 -10.62 -3.67 10.96
CA PRO A 366 -10.78 -2.24 11.20
C PRO A 366 -9.46 -1.56 11.59
N SER A 367 -8.55 -2.27 12.27
CA SER A 367 -7.17 -1.79 12.48
C SER A 367 -6.44 -1.57 11.15
N GLY A 368 -6.55 -2.52 10.22
CA GLY A 368 -6.07 -2.37 8.84
C GLY A 368 -6.74 -1.19 8.13
N GLY A 369 -8.05 -1.04 8.27
CA GLY A 369 -8.83 0.07 7.72
C GLY A 369 -8.30 1.44 8.13
N ALA A 370 -8.07 1.65 9.43
CA ALA A 370 -7.51 2.90 9.95
C ALA A 370 -6.12 3.20 9.33
N ASN A 371 -5.26 2.20 9.22
CA ASN A 371 -3.96 2.34 8.54
C ASN A 371 -4.11 2.67 7.05
N GLY A 372 -5.10 2.10 6.37
CA GLY A 372 -5.39 2.39 4.96
C GLY A 372 -5.82 3.83 4.71
N ILE A 373 -6.65 4.37 5.59
CA ILE A 373 -7.05 5.78 5.58
C ILE A 373 -5.79 6.64 5.75
N LEU A 374 -4.94 6.33 6.74
CA LEU A 374 -3.70 7.08 6.98
C LEU A 374 -2.74 7.08 5.78
N PHE A 375 -2.54 5.93 5.10
CA PHE A 375 -1.69 5.90 3.92
C PHE A 375 -2.17 6.81 2.80
N SER A 376 -3.47 6.84 2.59
CA SER A 376 -4.07 7.64 1.52
C SER A 376 -4.02 9.12 1.87
N THR A 377 -4.40 9.49 3.10
CA THR A 377 -4.42 10.90 3.52
C THR A 377 -3.03 11.49 3.63
N GLN A 378 -2.04 10.74 4.15
CA GLN A 378 -0.64 11.17 4.24
C GLN A 378 -0.02 11.36 2.86
N PHE A 379 -0.26 10.42 1.93
CA PHE A 379 0.23 10.54 0.57
C PHE A 379 -0.37 11.74 -0.17
N ILE A 380 -1.69 11.95 -0.03
CA ILE A 380 -2.38 13.11 -0.61
C ILE A 380 -1.84 14.41 -0.01
N GLY A 381 -1.74 14.50 1.32
CA GLY A 381 -1.24 15.68 2.01
C GLY A 381 0.19 16.04 1.60
N MET A 382 1.07 15.04 1.49
CA MET A 382 2.44 15.21 0.98
C MET A 382 2.44 15.67 -0.47
N SER A 383 1.63 15.05 -1.34
CA SER A 383 1.59 15.37 -2.77
C SER A 383 1.09 16.79 -3.04
N LEU A 384 0.16 17.30 -2.22
CA LEU A 384 -0.36 18.68 -2.32
C LEU A 384 0.60 19.71 -1.74
N THR A 385 1.38 19.34 -0.72
CA THR A 385 2.35 20.24 -0.08
C THR A 385 3.66 20.32 -0.87
N ALA A 386 3.99 19.28 -1.65
CA ALA A 386 5.23 19.22 -2.40
C ALA A 386 5.22 20.20 -3.60
N PRO A 387 6.32 20.96 -3.84
CA PRO A 387 6.47 21.76 -5.05
C PRO A 387 6.35 20.90 -6.31
N LYS A 388 5.63 21.38 -7.33
CA LYS A 388 5.36 20.62 -8.57
C LYS A 388 6.65 20.16 -9.26
N GLU A 389 7.70 20.97 -9.20
CA GLU A 389 9.00 20.71 -9.80
C GLU A 389 9.79 19.62 -9.07
N ARG A 390 9.49 19.37 -7.79
CA ARG A 390 10.20 18.41 -6.93
C ARG A 390 9.31 17.29 -6.39
N LEU A 391 8.10 17.15 -6.91
CA LEU A 391 7.12 16.17 -6.46
C LEU A 391 7.68 14.73 -6.52
N ALA A 392 8.37 14.36 -7.61
CA ALA A 392 8.97 13.04 -7.75
C ALA A 392 10.03 12.75 -6.67
N THR A 393 10.85 13.75 -6.33
CA THR A 393 11.84 13.66 -5.26
C THR A 393 11.16 13.51 -3.89
N SER A 394 10.12 14.29 -3.62
CA SER A 394 9.33 14.19 -2.38
C SER A 394 8.69 12.81 -2.21
N ILE A 395 8.12 12.25 -3.28
CA ILE A 395 7.57 10.89 -3.29
C ILE A 395 8.66 9.86 -3.00
N GLY A 396 9.86 10.04 -3.59
CA GLY A 396 11.02 9.19 -3.33
C GLY A 396 11.42 9.17 -1.85
N ILE A 397 11.54 10.34 -1.22
CA ILE A 397 11.86 10.45 0.22
C ILE A 397 10.75 9.84 1.08
N TYR A 398 9.49 10.09 0.75
CA TYR A 398 8.34 9.51 1.46
C TYR A 398 8.38 7.98 1.48
N TYR A 399 8.67 7.36 0.32
CA TYR A 399 8.83 5.91 0.27
C TYR A 399 10.10 5.41 0.94
N LEU A 400 11.20 6.18 0.91
CA LEU A 400 12.41 5.86 1.67
C LEU A 400 12.14 5.84 3.19
N SER A 401 11.42 6.83 3.71
CA SER A 401 10.96 6.88 5.10
C SER A 401 10.07 5.68 5.46
N GLN A 402 9.20 5.27 4.53
CA GLN A 402 8.42 4.05 4.68
C GLN A 402 9.30 2.78 4.74
N GLN A 403 10.33 2.65 3.90
CA GLN A 403 11.23 1.50 3.96
C GLN A 403 12.01 1.45 5.28
N LEU A 404 12.46 2.61 5.79
CA LEU A 404 13.07 2.68 7.13
C LEU A 404 12.11 2.17 8.21
N GLY A 405 10.83 2.55 8.16
CA GLY A 405 9.83 2.03 9.08
C GLY A 405 9.69 0.50 9.03
N PHE A 406 9.74 -0.09 7.83
CA PHE A 406 9.69 -1.56 7.65
C PHE A 406 10.92 -2.29 8.20
N ILE A 407 12.05 -1.60 8.30
CA ILE A 407 13.30 -2.14 8.84
C ILE A 407 13.29 -2.02 10.38
N VAL A 408 13.04 -0.82 10.89
CA VAL A 408 13.14 -0.51 12.32
C VAL A 408 12.00 -1.11 13.14
N GLY A 409 10.77 -1.09 12.62
CA GLY A 409 9.58 -1.54 13.34
C GLY A 409 9.65 -3.00 13.80
N PRO A 410 9.87 -3.97 12.89
CA PRO A 410 9.99 -5.38 13.24
C PRO A 410 11.22 -5.67 14.12
N ALA A 411 12.36 -5.02 13.83
CA ALA A 411 13.57 -5.22 14.62
C ALA A 411 13.36 -4.78 16.08
N ALA A 412 12.78 -3.59 16.29
CA ALA A 412 12.52 -3.06 17.62
C ALA A 412 11.47 -3.89 18.37
N SER A 413 10.39 -4.29 17.70
CA SER A 413 9.33 -5.08 18.34
C SER A 413 9.80 -6.47 18.75
N VAL A 414 10.54 -7.17 17.88
CA VAL A 414 11.11 -8.49 18.18
C VAL A 414 12.08 -8.40 19.36
N ALA A 415 12.96 -7.40 19.38
CA ALA A 415 13.89 -7.19 20.50
C ALA A 415 13.15 -6.97 21.83
N VAL A 416 12.06 -6.17 21.83
CA VAL A 416 11.23 -5.96 23.04
C VAL A 416 10.56 -7.26 23.49
N VAL A 417 9.94 -8.01 22.57
CA VAL A 417 9.26 -9.27 22.90
C VAL A 417 10.24 -10.29 23.45
N GLN A 418 11.39 -10.47 22.82
CA GLN A 418 12.41 -11.43 23.23
C GLN A 418 12.99 -11.08 24.61
N ARG A 419 13.25 -9.81 24.89
CA ARG A 419 13.74 -9.36 26.20
C ARG A 419 12.71 -9.57 27.31
N LEU A 420 11.45 -9.20 27.07
CA LEU A 420 10.37 -9.42 28.03
C LEU A 420 10.13 -10.91 28.29
N PHE A 421 10.17 -11.70 27.23
CA PHE A 421 10.08 -13.16 27.31
C PHE A 421 11.22 -13.74 28.15
N ALA A 422 12.48 -13.39 27.85
CA ALA A 422 13.64 -13.91 28.56
C ALA A 422 13.59 -13.59 30.05
N ASN A 423 13.23 -12.35 30.42
CA ASN A 423 13.07 -11.95 31.81
C ASN A 423 11.99 -12.76 32.53
N ARG A 424 10.81 -12.93 31.91
CA ARG A 424 9.72 -13.71 32.50
C ARG A 424 10.01 -15.20 32.58
N LEU A 425 10.71 -15.74 31.60
CA LEU A 425 11.11 -17.14 31.58
C LEU A 425 12.13 -17.43 32.69
N LEU A 426 13.07 -16.51 32.93
CA LEU A 426 14.03 -16.59 34.04
C LEU A 426 13.36 -16.55 35.42
N GLU A 427 12.31 -15.75 35.57
CA GLU A 427 11.48 -15.72 36.79
C GLU A 427 10.68 -17.01 36.99
N GLY A 428 10.11 -17.57 35.91
CA GLY A 428 9.26 -18.77 35.99
C GLY A 428 10.03 -20.09 36.12
N LEU A 429 11.27 -20.16 35.64
CA LEU A 429 12.15 -21.32 35.77
C LEU A 429 13.08 -21.14 36.97
N GLU A 430 12.52 -21.19 38.19
CA GLU A 430 13.30 -21.23 39.42
C GLU A 430 14.13 -22.54 39.50
N GLY A 431 15.31 -22.57 38.86
CA GLY A 431 16.28 -23.67 39.01
C GLY A 431 16.93 -24.19 37.73
N LEU A 432 16.29 -24.08 36.56
CA LEU A 432 16.87 -24.48 35.27
C LEU A 432 17.56 -23.28 34.60
N LYS A 433 18.65 -22.80 35.21
CA LYS A 433 19.38 -21.57 34.83
C LYS A 433 20.39 -21.77 33.68
N GLU A 434 20.17 -22.72 32.78
CA GLU A 434 21.08 -22.85 31.63
C GLU A 434 20.68 -21.87 30.53
N LYS A 435 21.48 -20.80 30.35
CA LYS A 435 21.30 -19.82 29.26
C LYS A 435 21.13 -20.48 27.89
N GLN A 436 21.84 -21.58 27.63
CA GLN A 436 21.73 -22.36 26.39
C GLN A 436 20.32 -22.93 26.15
N PHE A 437 19.60 -23.24 27.22
CA PHE A 437 18.22 -23.72 27.15
C PHE A 437 17.25 -22.61 26.73
N ILE A 438 17.44 -21.39 27.25
CA ILE A 438 16.65 -20.20 26.86
C ILE A 438 16.92 -19.82 25.41
N ASP A 439 18.18 -19.84 24.97
CA ASP A 439 18.55 -19.56 23.59
C ASP A 439 17.96 -20.60 22.62
N ARG A 440 17.91 -21.89 23.00
CA ARG A 440 17.20 -22.91 22.20
C ARG A 440 15.70 -22.64 22.11
N ILE A 441 15.04 -22.30 23.22
CA ILE A 441 13.60 -21.98 23.24
C ILE A 441 13.28 -20.74 22.38
N LEU A 442 14.17 -19.76 22.32
CA LEU A 442 14.00 -18.55 21.52
C LEU A 442 14.22 -18.77 20.03
N ASN A 443 15.22 -19.58 19.67
CA ASN A 443 15.67 -19.77 18.29
C ASN A 443 14.96 -20.92 17.56
N GLU A 444 14.53 -21.96 18.28
CA GLU A 444 13.85 -23.12 17.68
C GLU A 444 12.33 -23.03 17.84
N LEU A 445 11.60 -22.86 16.73
CA LEU A 445 10.15 -22.60 16.73
C LEU A 445 9.31 -23.71 17.38
N ARG A 446 9.77 -24.97 17.34
CA ARG A 446 9.05 -26.18 17.79
C ARG A 446 9.73 -26.90 18.96
N PHE A 447 10.89 -26.44 19.41
CA PHE A 447 11.55 -27.03 20.57
C PHE A 447 10.67 -27.01 21.84
N PRO A 448 9.87 -25.94 22.10
CA PRO A 448 8.97 -25.94 23.24
C PRO A 448 7.97 -27.11 23.26
N ASP A 449 7.55 -27.62 22.09
CA ASP A 449 6.58 -28.73 22.01
C ASP A 449 7.15 -30.07 22.51
N THR A 450 8.48 -30.17 22.65
CA THR A 450 9.17 -31.37 23.16
C THR A 450 9.36 -31.37 24.67
N LEU A 451 9.05 -30.25 25.34
CA LEU A 451 9.21 -30.08 26.79
C LEU A 451 8.00 -30.62 27.55
N SER A 452 8.14 -30.84 28.87
CA SER A 452 7.03 -31.24 29.75
C SER A 452 5.91 -30.21 29.74
N GLU A 453 4.66 -30.64 29.94
CA GLU A 453 3.48 -29.77 29.86
C GLU A 453 3.55 -28.57 30.82
N GLU A 454 4.18 -28.74 31.99
CA GLU A 454 4.39 -27.68 32.96
C GLU A 454 5.33 -26.57 32.44
N VAL A 455 6.45 -26.96 31.82
CA VAL A 455 7.40 -26.02 31.21
C VAL A 455 6.79 -25.36 29.96
N GLN A 456 6.00 -26.10 29.18
CA GLN A 456 5.24 -25.53 28.06
C GLN A 456 4.28 -24.43 28.52
N GLY A 457 3.61 -24.62 29.66
CA GLY A 457 2.72 -23.62 30.25
C GLY A 457 3.46 -22.32 30.61
N ILE A 458 4.64 -22.44 31.22
CA ILE A 458 5.51 -21.30 31.59
C ILE A 458 6.05 -20.58 30.35
N VAL A 459 6.48 -21.32 29.33
CA VAL A 459 6.95 -20.74 28.06
C VAL A 459 5.81 -20.01 27.34
N ARG A 460 4.61 -20.61 27.29
CA ARG A 460 3.43 -20.01 26.66
C ARG A 460 3.00 -18.72 27.37
N SER A 461 2.96 -18.72 28.70
CA SER A 461 2.58 -17.53 29.49
C SER A 461 3.62 -16.42 29.36
N SER A 462 4.91 -16.77 29.28
CA SER A 462 5.99 -15.82 29.03
C SER A 462 5.88 -15.19 27.63
N TYR A 463 5.57 -15.98 26.60
CA TYR A 463 5.34 -15.46 25.24
C TYR A 463 4.11 -14.56 25.18
N LEU A 464 3.00 -14.99 25.77
CA LEU A 464 1.76 -14.20 25.87
C LEU A 464 2.04 -12.82 26.47
N HIS A 465 2.84 -12.77 27.53
CA HIS A 465 3.21 -11.52 28.19
C HIS A 465 4.07 -10.61 27.31
N GLY A 466 5.06 -11.15 26.60
CA GLY A 466 5.89 -10.38 25.68
C GLY A 466 5.07 -9.81 24.51
N PHE A 467 4.24 -10.65 23.89
CA PHE A 467 3.38 -10.23 22.77
C PHE A 467 2.33 -9.20 23.17
N GLN A 468 1.85 -9.23 24.41
CA GLN A 468 0.89 -8.26 24.91
C GLN A 468 1.38 -6.81 24.72
N PHE A 469 2.68 -6.52 24.84
CA PHE A 469 3.20 -5.15 24.73
C PHE A 469 3.47 -4.68 23.30
N VAL A 470 3.36 -5.54 22.29
CA VAL A 470 3.63 -5.16 20.90
C VAL A 470 2.68 -4.06 20.39
N PRO A 471 1.35 -4.13 20.61
CA PRO A 471 0.44 -3.06 20.21
C PRO A 471 0.74 -1.72 20.89
N LEU A 472 1.32 -1.72 22.09
CA LEU A 472 1.73 -0.50 22.80
C LEU A 472 2.83 0.25 22.06
N LEU A 473 3.79 -0.47 21.47
CA LEU A 473 4.84 0.15 20.64
C LEU A 473 4.23 0.85 19.41
N GLY A 474 3.24 0.23 18.78
CA GLY A 474 2.46 0.86 17.70
C GLY A 474 1.68 2.10 18.15
N THR A 475 1.05 2.03 19.32
CA THR A 475 0.36 3.17 19.94
C THR A 475 1.31 4.33 20.19
N LEU A 476 2.50 4.08 20.76
CA LEU A 476 3.50 5.11 21.02
C LEU A 476 3.93 5.81 19.73
N CYS A 477 4.21 5.06 18.66
CA CYS A 477 4.57 5.63 17.36
C CYS A 477 3.45 6.54 16.82
N THR A 478 2.20 6.09 16.93
CA THR A 478 1.04 6.82 16.44
C THR A 478 0.75 8.08 17.29
N LEU A 479 0.98 8.01 18.61
CA LEU A 479 0.85 9.16 19.50
C LEU A 479 1.93 10.22 19.24
N ILE A 480 3.15 9.81 18.89
CA ILE A 480 4.22 10.75 18.46
C ILE A 480 3.88 11.38 17.12
N MET A 481 3.22 10.64 16.21
CA MET A 481 2.73 11.17 14.93
C MET A 481 1.60 12.20 15.10
N PHE A 482 0.74 12.04 16.11
CA PHE A 482 -0.42 12.90 16.31
C PHE A 482 -0.14 14.42 16.34
N PRO A 483 0.82 14.95 17.14
CA PRO A 483 1.13 16.38 17.14
C PRO A 483 1.66 16.87 15.79
N ILE A 484 2.37 16.01 15.04
CA ILE A 484 2.88 16.34 13.70
C ILE A 484 1.71 16.56 12.75
N VAL A 485 0.73 15.66 12.75
CA VAL A 485 -0.51 15.77 11.95
C VAL A 485 -1.31 17.03 12.32
N LEU A 486 -1.33 17.41 13.60
CA LEU A 486 -2.01 18.64 14.03
C LEU A 486 -1.29 19.90 13.50
N TRP A 487 0.04 19.89 13.47
CA TRP A 487 0.86 20.99 13.00
C TRP A 487 0.80 21.19 11.48
N GLU A 488 0.57 20.13 10.70
CA GLU A 488 0.44 20.20 9.24
C GLU A 488 -0.72 21.10 8.82
N LYS A 489 -0.46 22.06 7.91
CA LYS A 489 -1.51 22.90 7.34
C LYS A 489 -2.26 22.13 6.25
N GLU A 490 -3.59 22.12 6.31
CA GLU A 490 -4.42 21.52 5.28
C GLU A 490 -4.37 22.39 4.01
N GLN A 491 -3.82 21.82 2.93
CA GLN A 491 -3.84 22.44 1.61
C GLN A 491 -5.21 22.20 0.95
N ARG A 492 -5.71 23.19 0.20
CA ARG A 492 -6.99 23.05 -0.50
C ARG A 492 -6.83 22.09 -1.68
N ILE A 493 -7.75 21.13 -1.77
CA ILE A 493 -7.90 20.27 -2.95
C ILE A 493 -8.83 21.03 -3.90
N GLU A 494 -8.30 21.51 -5.02
CA GLU A 494 -9.10 22.07 -6.13
C GLU A 494 -10.00 20.97 -6.76
#